data_AF-A0A9E2ZXJ9-F1
#
_entry.id   AF-A0A9E2ZXJ9-F1
#
_cell.length_a   1.000
_cell.length_b   1.000
_cell.length_c   1.000
_cell.angle_alpha   90.00
_cell.angle_beta   90.00
_cell.angle_gamma   90.00
#
_symmetry.space_group_name_H-M   'P 1'
#
loop_
_entity.id
_entity.type
_entity.pdbx_description
1 polymer ?
#
loop_
_entity_poly.entity_id
_entity_poly.type
_entity_poly.pdbx_seq_one_letter_code
_entity_poly.pdbx_strand_id
1 'polypeptide(L)'
;MTTLAMFSGGLDSTAMLVKLLAETKDELRVHHIRMANKENRAEAEQAAVERIVAWCRDRYRPFRYSESALDFTALDAIPIDYLCIAFVACQVAIDTPGCNRIAVAALARDTDIENRSARQRRVFETLHECYRARKLGEPDVQWIYPVYHATKAELAARLPRQLVDLTWSCRRPVRESNGAFRACGTCKACLARQGV
;
A
#
# COMPACT_ATOMS: atom_id res chain seq x y z
N MET A 1 -1.09 -7.78 19.88
CA MET A 1 -2.00 -7.32 18.81
C MET A 1 -1.19 -7.21 17.53
N THR A 2 -1.70 -7.73 16.41
CA THR A 2 -0.98 -7.70 15.12
C THR A 2 -1.74 -6.87 14.11
N THR A 3 -1.05 -5.92 13.47
CA THR A 3 -1.59 -5.12 12.35
C THR A 3 -0.95 -5.56 11.04
N LEU A 4 -1.78 -5.93 10.08
CA LEU A 4 -1.37 -6.08 8.68
C LEU A 4 -1.35 -4.71 8.01
N ALA A 5 -0.19 -4.27 7.52
CA ALA A 5 -0.04 -3.06 6.73
C ALA A 5 0.09 -3.42 5.24
N MET A 6 -0.91 -3.05 4.44
CA MET A 6 -0.85 -3.19 2.98
C MET A 6 -0.02 -2.05 2.40
N PHE A 7 1.14 -2.38 1.86
CA PHE A 7 2.20 -1.44 1.50
C PHE A 7 2.41 -1.40 -0.03
N SER A 8 2.37 -0.20 -0.63
CA SER A 8 2.48 -0.01 -2.08
C SER A 8 3.77 0.68 -2.53
N GLY A 9 4.64 1.12 -1.62
CA GLY A 9 5.83 1.89 -1.97
C GLY A 9 5.56 3.36 -2.37
N GLY A 10 4.28 3.77 -2.41
CA GLY A 10 3.91 5.18 -2.59
C GLY A 10 4.03 6.01 -1.31
N LEU A 11 3.99 7.34 -1.47
CA LEU A 11 4.12 8.31 -0.36
C LEU A 11 3.16 8.00 0.79
N ASP A 12 1.89 7.81 0.48
CA ASP A 12 0.84 7.66 1.49
C ASP A 12 1.03 6.35 2.29
N SER A 13 1.35 5.25 1.61
CA SER A 13 1.62 3.95 2.25
C SER A 13 2.93 3.94 3.04
N THR A 14 3.92 4.72 2.60
CA THR A 14 5.20 4.89 3.30
C THR A 14 5.00 5.70 4.59
N ALA A 15 4.24 6.80 4.52
CA ALA A 15 3.91 7.59 5.69
C ALA A 15 3.06 6.80 6.69
N MET A 16 2.10 6.00 6.21
CA MET A 16 1.34 5.07 7.04
C MET A 16 2.26 4.05 7.73
N LEU A 17 3.18 3.43 6.99
CA LEU A 17 4.12 2.46 7.56
C LEU A 17 4.99 3.09 8.65
N VAL A 18 5.59 4.26 8.39
CA VAL A 18 6.40 4.99 9.37
C VAL A 18 5.58 5.36 10.60
N LYS A 19 4.35 5.84 10.42
CA LYS A 19 3.43 6.14 11.52
C LYS A 19 3.16 4.91 12.39
N LEU A 20 2.85 3.76 11.79
CA LEU A 20 2.61 2.51 12.53
C LEU A 20 3.87 2.01 13.25
N LEU A 21 5.04 2.15 12.62
CA LEU A 21 6.32 1.76 13.22
C LEU A 21 6.70 2.65 14.41
N ALA A 22 6.47 3.96 14.30
CA ALA A 22 6.89 4.94 15.30
C ALA A 22 5.89 5.14 16.45
N GLU A 23 4.59 5.07 16.17
CA GLU A 23 3.55 5.50 17.11
C GLU A 23 2.76 4.35 17.74
N THR A 24 2.94 3.11 17.28
CA THR A 24 2.25 1.94 17.87
C THR A 24 3.23 0.88 18.34
N LYS A 25 2.74 0.05 19.27
CA LYS A 25 3.45 -1.13 19.80
C LYS A 25 2.97 -2.44 19.17
N ASP A 26 2.18 -2.36 18.10
CA ASP A 26 1.62 -3.55 17.44
C ASP A 26 2.71 -4.35 16.75
N GLU A 27 2.62 -5.68 16.79
CA GLU A 27 3.38 -6.49 15.84
C GLU A 27 2.93 -6.13 14.42
N LEU A 28 3.88 -5.86 13.52
CA LEU A 28 3.55 -5.46 12.15
C LEU A 28 3.87 -6.58 11.16
N ARG A 29 2.85 -6.96 10.39
CA ARG A 29 2.98 -7.70 9.14
C ARG A 29 2.85 -6.70 7.99
N VAL A 30 3.96 -6.37 7.34
CA VAL A 30 3.97 -5.49 6.17
C VAL A 30 3.92 -6.36 4.92
N HIS A 31 2.96 -6.10 4.03
CA HIS A 31 2.78 -6.90 2.82
C HIS A 31 2.68 -6.03 1.57
N HIS A 32 3.48 -6.35 0.56
CA HIS A 32 3.43 -5.71 -0.75
C HIS A 32 2.82 -6.63 -1.81
N ILE A 33 2.04 -6.06 -2.72
CA ILE A 33 1.47 -6.77 -3.88
C ILE A 33 2.20 -6.28 -5.12
N ARG A 34 3.01 -7.14 -5.73
CA ARG A 34 3.58 -6.87 -7.04
C ARG A 34 2.51 -7.11 -8.11
N MET A 35 1.99 -6.03 -8.67
CA MET A 35 0.93 -6.10 -9.66
C MET A 35 1.45 -5.81 -11.07
N ALA A 36 1.51 -6.84 -11.91
CA ALA A 36 1.86 -6.72 -13.32
C ALA A 36 0.59 -6.46 -14.14
N ASN A 37 0.58 -5.40 -14.93
CA ASN A 37 -0.52 -5.01 -15.83
C ASN A 37 0.01 -4.09 -16.94
N LYS A 38 -0.88 -3.56 -17.80
CA LYS A 38 -0.50 -2.68 -18.92
C LYS A 38 0.20 -1.36 -18.54
N GLU A 39 0.20 -0.97 -17.27
CA GLU A 39 0.96 0.21 -16.81
C GLU A 39 2.46 -0.04 -16.73
N ASN A 40 2.87 -1.32 -16.78
CA ASN A 40 4.27 -1.75 -16.79
C ASN A 40 5.11 -1.11 -15.67
N ARG A 41 4.52 -0.93 -14.49
CA ARG A 41 5.15 -0.27 -13.33
C ARG A 41 5.69 -1.21 -12.25
N ALA A 42 5.42 -2.51 -12.38
CA ALA A 42 5.68 -3.50 -11.33
C ALA A 42 7.15 -3.51 -10.88
N GLU A 43 8.10 -3.50 -11.83
CA GLU A 43 9.53 -3.52 -11.51
C GLU A 43 10.01 -2.22 -10.84
N ALA A 44 9.52 -1.07 -11.32
CA ALA A 44 9.88 0.24 -10.76
C ALA A 44 9.33 0.41 -9.33
N GLU A 45 8.10 -0.06 -9.10
CA GLU A 45 7.47 -0.06 -7.77
C GLU A 45 8.18 -1.01 -6.83
N GLN A 46 8.49 -2.24 -7.27
CA GLN A 46 9.25 -3.22 -6.51
C GLN A 46 10.61 -2.66 -6.06
N ALA A 47 11.37 -2.04 -6.98
CA ALA A 47 12.67 -1.46 -6.65
C ALA A 47 12.55 -0.33 -5.61
N ALA A 48 11.46 0.44 -5.61
CA ALA A 48 11.20 1.45 -4.58
C ALA A 48 10.83 0.82 -3.24
N VAL A 49 9.94 -0.17 -3.25
CA VAL A 49 9.51 -0.94 -2.07
C VAL A 49 10.70 -1.55 -1.35
N GLU A 50 11.62 -2.22 -2.07
CA GLU A 50 12.82 -2.83 -1.50
C GLU A 50 13.69 -1.81 -0.77
N ARG A 51 13.94 -0.65 -1.40
CA ARG A 51 14.72 0.44 -0.78
C ARG A 51 14.03 1.01 0.46
N ILE A 52 12.71 1.19 0.43
CA ILE A 52 11.94 1.69 1.57
C ILE A 52 11.91 0.68 2.70
N VAL A 53 11.73 -0.60 2.42
CA VAL A 53 11.74 -1.67 3.43
C VAL A 53 13.11 -1.76 4.09
N ALA A 54 14.20 -1.70 3.31
CA ALA A 54 15.55 -1.67 3.84
C ALA A 54 15.77 -0.43 4.73
N TRP A 55 15.35 0.74 4.27
CA TRP A 55 15.41 1.98 5.06
C TRP A 55 14.68 1.86 6.39
N CYS A 56 13.47 1.30 6.37
CA CYS A 56 12.65 1.16 7.57
C CYS A 56 13.22 0.13 8.55
N ARG A 57 13.79 -0.97 8.05
CA ARG A 57 14.45 -1.99 8.90
C ARG A 57 15.68 -1.48 9.62
N ASP A 58 16.41 -0.56 8.99
CA ASP A 58 17.61 0.05 9.57
C ASP A 58 17.29 1.07 10.68
N ARG A 59 16.14 1.74 10.60
CA ARG A 59 15.82 2.93 11.43
C ARG A 59 14.69 2.75 12.44
N TYR A 60 13.84 1.75 12.24
CA TYR A 60 12.67 1.52 13.08
C TYR A 60 12.69 0.11 13.68
N ARG A 61 11.72 -0.14 14.56
CA ARG A 61 11.55 -1.45 15.20
C ARG A 61 11.31 -2.58 14.17
N PRO A 62 11.60 -3.84 14.53
CA PRO A 62 11.38 -4.98 13.65
C PRO A 62 9.93 -5.11 13.18
N PHE A 63 9.77 -5.62 11.96
CA PHE A 63 8.48 -6.01 11.38
C PHE A 63 8.67 -7.19 10.43
N ARG A 64 7.62 -7.99 10.26
CA ARG A 64 7.62 -9.09 9.28
C ARG A 64 7.25 -8.53 7.91
N TYR A 65 8.02 -8.86 6.88
CA TYR A 65 7.74 -8.45 5.50
C TYR A 65 7.43 -9.68 4.65
N SER A 66 6.49 -9.54 3.72
CA SER A 66 6.26 -10.53 2.66
C SER A 66 5.67 -9.88 1.42
N GLU A 67 5.63 -10.63 0.33
CA GLU A 67 5.15 -10.20 -0.96
C GLU A 67 4.20 -11.25 -1.56
N SER A 68 3.31 -10.79 -2.42
CA SER A 68 2.55 -11.63 -3.35
C SER A 68 2.60 -11.01 -4.74
N ALA A 69 2.28 -11.79 -5.77
CA ALA A 69 2.24 -11.31 -7.14
C ALA A 69 0.86 -11.56 -7.76
N LEU A 70 0.37 -10.58 -8.52
CA LEU A 70 -0.80 -10.70 -9.36
C LEU A 70 -0.44 -10.27 -10.78
N ASP A 71 -0.73 -11.13 -11.75
CA ASP A 71 -0.45 -10.88 -13.16
C ASP A 71 -1.75 -10.70 -13.96
N PHE A 72 -1.91 -9.50 -14.51
CA PHE A 72 -3.00 -9.10 -15.38
C PHE A 72 -2.50 -8.64 -16.75
N THR A 73 -1.28 -8.99 -17.15
CA THR A 73 -0.67 -8.56 -18.42
C THR A 73 -1.41 -9.09 -19.64
N ALA A 74 -2.10 -10.22 -19.50
CA ALA A 74 -2.94 -10.80 -20.55
C ALA A 74 -4.30 -10.08 -20.72
N LEU A 75 -4.67 -9.16 -19.82
CA LEU A 75 -5.96 -8.46 -19.88
C LEU A 75 -5.83 -7.12 -20.58
N ASP A 76 -6.91 -6.73 -21.27
CA ASP A 76 -6.94 -5.44 -21.96
C ASP A 76 -7.16 -4.25 -21.03
N ALA A 77 -7.87 -4.47 -19.93
CA ALA A 77 -8.18 -3.46 -18.93
C ALA A 77 -7.16 -3.48 -17.79
N ILE A 78 -6.93 -2.31 -17.18
CA ILE A 78 -6.21 -2.20 -15.91
C ILE A 78 -7.13 -2.72 -14.81
N PRO A 79 -6.67 -3.65 -13.95
CA PRO A 79 -7.48 -4.17 -12.85
C PRO A 79 -7.87 -3.06 -11.88
N ILE A 80 -8.93 -3.32 -11.12
CA ILE A 80 -9.36 -2.42 -10.05
C ILE A 80 -8.51 -2.71 -8.80
N ASP A 81 -7.52 -1.86 -8.53
CA ASP A 81 -6.50 -2.06 -7.49
C ASP A 81 -7.10 -2.42 -6.11
N TYR A 82 -8.19 -1.76 -5.69
CA TYR A 82 -8.77 -1.99 -4.36
C TYR A 82 -9.34 -3.41 -4.19
N LEU A 83 -9.82 -4.05 -5.26
CA LEU A 83 -10.29 -5.45 -5.20
C LEU A 83 -9.12 -6.40 -4.96
N CYS A 84 -8.01 -6.16 -5.64
CA CYS A 84 -6.79 -6.93 -5.50
C CYS A 84 -6.23 -6.79 -4.08
N ILE A 85 -6.19 -5.56 -3.55
CA ILE A 85 -5.77 -5.29 -2.18
C ILE A 85 -6.67 -6.03 -1.18
N ALA A 86 -7.99 -5.93 -1.32
CA ALA A 86 -8.92 -6.59 -0.40
C ALA A 86 -8.75 -8.11 -0.40
N PHE A 87 -8.68 -8.72 -1.58
CA PHE A 87 -8.49 -10.15 -1.74
C PHE A 87 -7.20 -10.64 -1.07
N VAL A 88 -6.06 -10.00 -1.38
CA VAL A 88 -4.77 -10.41 -0.83
C VAL A 88 -4.69 -10.14 0.67
N ALA A 89 -5.19 -8.98 1.14
CA ALA A 89 -5.17 -8.65 2.55
C ALA A 89 -5.92 -9.70 3.39
N CYS A 90 -7.04 -10.21 2.88
CA CYS A 90 -7.77 -11.30 3.55
C CYS A 90 -6.92 -12.58 3.65
N GLN A 91 -6.22 -12.97 2.57
CA GLN A 91 -5.34 -14.16 2.59
C GLN A 91 -4.20 -14.00 3.62
N VAL A 92 -3.56 -12.83 3.62
CA VAL A 92 -2.41 -12.58 4.51
C VAL A 92 -2.87 -12.43 5.96
N ALA A 93 -4.04 -11.82 6.21
CA ALA A 93 -4.60 -11.73 7.55
C ALA A 93 -4.91 -13.12 8.12
N ILE A 94 -5.42 -14.06 7.31
CA ILE A 94 -5.66 -15.45 7.71
C ILE A 94 -4.34 -16.15 8.09
N ASP A 95 -3.29 -15.94 7.29
CA ASP A 95 -1.95 -16.48 7.52
C ASP A 95 -1.22 -15.81 8.71
N THR A 96 -1.76 -14.73 9.27
CA THR A 96 -1.10 -13.92 10.30
C THR A 96 -1.76 -14.12 11.67
N PRO A 97 -1.15 -14.91 12.59
CA PRO A 97 -1.70 -15.13 13.92
C PRO A 97 -1.94 -13.82 14.69
N GLY A 98 -3.12 -13.70 15.29
CA GLY A 98 -3.51 -12.52 16.08
C GLY A 98 -3.71 -11.24 15.26
N CYS A 99 -3.81 -11.33 13.93
CA CYS A 99 -4.19 -10.21 13.07
C CYS A 99 -5.63 -9.79 13.36
N ASN A 100 -5.80 -8.58 13.86
CA ASN A 100 -7.11 -7.98 14.14
C ASN A 100 -7.26 -6.57 13.56
N ARG A 101 -6.24 -6.05 12.86
CA ARG A 101 -6.33 -4.78 12.11
C ARG A 101 -5.65 -4.92 10.75
N ILE A 102 -6.28 -4.36 9.73
CA ILE A 102 -5.72 -4.21 8.38
C ILE A 102 -5.63 -2.71 8.08
N ALA A 103 -4.42 -2.22 7.91
CA ALA A 103 -4.13 -0.82 7.59
C ALA A 103 -3.92 -0.65 6.08
N VAL A 104 -4.66 0.30 5.50
CA VAL A 104 -4.50 0.73 4.11
C VAL A 104 -4.33 2.25 4.08
N ALA A 105 -3.41 2.73 3.24
CA ALA A 105 -3.25 4.15 3.02
C ALA A 105 -4.27 4.65 1.99
N ALA A 106 -5.08 5.61 2.41
CA ALA A 106 -5.99 6.38 1.58
C ALA A 106 -6.11 7.78 2.20
N LEU A 107 -6.30 8.83 1.40
CA LEU A 107 -6.49 10.21 1.87
C LEU A 107 -7.91 10.69 1.58
N ALA A 108 -8.45 11.53 2.47
CA ALA A 108 -9.78 12.12 2.33
C ALA A 108 -9.92 13.04 1.10
N ARG A 109 -8.81 13.51 0.52
CA ARG A 109 -8.82 14.37 -0.68
C ARG A 109 -8.46 13.66 -1.98
N ASP A 110 -8.09 12.38 -1.91
CA ASP A 110 -7.96 11.55 -3.12
C ASP A 110 -9.36 11.15 -3.67
N THR A 111 -10.39 11.95 -3.33
CA THR A 111 -11.79 11.56 -3.30
C THR A 111 -12.51 11.71 -4.65
N ASP A 112 -12.53 10.61 -5.39
CA ASP A 112 -13.81 9.99 -5.83
C ASP A 112 -14.46 9.16 -4.68
N ILE A 113 -13.84 9.20 -3.49
CA ILE A 113 -14.07 8.36 -2.30
C ILE A 113 -15.34 8.76 -1.51
N GLU A 114 -15.94 9.94 -1.57
CA GLU A 114 -17.20 10.14 -0.82
C GLU A 114 -18.34 9.22 -1.33
N ASN A 115 -18.41 8.96 -2.65
CA ASN A 115 -19.33 7.98 -3.24
C ASN A 115 -18.71 6.58 -3.42
N ARG A 116 -17.38 6.45 -3.63
CA ARG A 116 -16.71 5.14 -3.75
C ARG A 116 -16.38 4.50 -2.40
N SER A 117 -16.18 5.25 -1.31
CA SER A 117 -15.81 4.73 0.01
C SER A 117 -16.87 3.79 0.55
N ALA A 118 -18.15 4.15 0.48
CA ALA A 118 -19.22 3.28 0.96
C ALA A 118 -19.31 1.98 0.14
N ARG A 119 -19.05 2.03 -1.17
CA ARG A 119 -19.04 0.82 -2.03
C ARG A 119 -17.77 -0.02 -1.83
N GLN A 120 -16.60 0.60 -1.79
CA GLN A 120 -15.32 -0.05 -1.53
C GLN A 120 -15.28 -0.67 -0.15
N ARG A 121 -15.72 0.07 0.88
CA ARG A 121 -15.87 -0.41 2.24
C ARG A 121 -16.82 -1.61 2.31
N ARG A 122 -17.99 -1.53 1.65
CA ARG A 122 -18.88 -2.69 1.53
C ARG A 122 -18.21 -3.88 0.86
N VAL A 123 -17.47 -3.67 -0.22
CA VAL A 123 -16.73 -4.76 -0.88
C VAL A 123 -15.67 -5.37 0.06
N PHE A 124 -14.95 -4.54 0.81
CA PHE A 124 -13.93 -4.98 1.76
C PHE A 124 -14.57 -5.75 2.91
N GLU A 125 -15.64 -5.22 3.48
CA GLU A 125 -16.45 -5.85 4.53
C GLU A 125 -17.03 -7.17 4.03
N THR A 126 -17.69 -7.21 2.87
CA THR A 126 -18.28 -8.43 2.30
C THR A 126 -17.23 -9.48 1.95
N LEU A 127 -16.13 -9.11 1.30
CA LEU A 127 -15.03 -10.04 1.04
C LEU A 127 -14.50 -10.58 2.36
N HIS A 128 -14.25 -9.71 3.33
CA HIS A 128 -13.76 -10.09 4.64
C HIS A 128 -14.73 -11.02 5.38
N GLU A 129 -16.03 -10.73 5.41
CA GLU A 129 -17.07 -11.59 5.99
C GLU A 129 -17.09 -12.98 5.35
N CYS A 130 -17.02 -13.04 4.02
CA CYS A 130 -16.95 -14.29 3.26
C CYS A 130 -15.70 -15.11 3.63
N TYR A 131 -14.55 -14.46 3.83
CA TYR A 131 -13.30 -15.12 4.20
C TYR A 131 -13.23 -15.51 5.68
N ARG A 132 -13.72 -14.64 6.58
CA ARG A 132 -13.76 -14.85 8.04
C ARG A 132 -14.61 -16.07 8.40
N ALA A 133 -15.82 -16.16 7.84
CA ALA A 133 -16.76 -17.26 8.11
C ALA A 133 -16.17 -18.65 7.79
N ARG A 134 -15.17 -18.71 6.90
CA ARG A 134 -14.63 -19.97 6.39
C ARG A 134 -13.35 -20.45 7.09
N LYS A 135 -12.57 -19.56 7.73
CA LYS A 135 -11.17 -19.89 8.13
C LYS A 135 -10.70 -19.40 9.51
N LEU A 136 -11.34 -18.42 10.14
CA LEU A 136 -10.79 -17.77 11.35
C LEU A 136 -11.65 -17.89 12.61
N GLY A 137 -12.92 -18.29 12.51
CA GLY A 137 -13.86 -18.19 13.63
C GLY A 137 -14.22 -16.73 13.94
N GLU A 138 -14.03 -16.29 15.19
CA GLU A 138 -14.54 -15.01 15.75
C GLU A 138 -13.67 -13.74 15.73
N PRO A 139 -12.39 -13.67 15.29
CA PRO A 139 -11.62 -12.44 15.48
C PRO A 139 -12.17 -11.29 14.62
N ASP A 140 -12.60 -10.21 15.28
CA ASP A 140 -13.02 -8.96 14.64
C ASP A 140 -11.79 -8.26 14.06
N VAL A 141 -11.74 -8.20 12.72
CA VAL A 141 -10.64 -7.56 11.99
C VAL A 141 -11.12 -6.21 11.51
N GLN A 142 -10.48 -5.16 12.03
CA GLN A 142 -10.83 -3.79 11.70
C GLN A 142 -9.99 -3.27 10.53
N TRP A 143 -10.64 -2.77 9.49
CA TRP A 143 -9.99 -1.95 8.49
C TRP A 143 -9.74 -0.54 9.05
N ILE A 144 -8.49 -0.09 9.02
CA ILE A 144 -8.08 1.23 9.53
C ILE A 144 -7.36 2.03 8.43
N TYR A 145 -7.45 3.35 8.51
CA TYR A 145 -6.88 4.29 7.56
C TYR A 145 -6.02 5.33 8.29
N PRO A 146 -4.80 4.97 8.74
CA PRO A 146 -4.05 5.78 9.73
C PRO A 146 -3.67 7.19 9.27
N VAL A 147 -3.71 7.45 7.97
CA VAL A 147 -3.32 8.72 7.34
C VAL A 147 -4.48 9.44 6.66
N TYR A 148 -5.73 8.98 6.86
CA TYR A 148 -6.90 9.44 6.10
C TYR A 148 -7.12 10.96 6.12
N HIS A 149 -6.94 11.59 7.27
CA HIS A 149 -7.19 13.01 7.44
C HIS A 149 -6.00 13.90 7.04
N ALA A 150 -4.87 13.32 6.62
CA ALA A 150 -3.70 14.07 6.20
C ALA A 150 -3.77 14.44 4.71
N THR A 151 -3.09 15.52 4.37
CA THR A 151 -2.76 15.90 2.99
C THR A 151 -1.41 15.32 2.58
N LYS A 152 -1.16 15.19 1.27
CA LYS A 152 0.14 14.69 0.76
C LYS A 152 1.32 15.57 1.22
N ALA A 153 1.12 16.88 1.29
CA ALA A 153 2.14 17.82 1.79
C ALA A 153 2.47 17.56 3.26
N GLU A 154 1.46 17.36 4.12
CA GLU A 154 1.68 17.02 5.53
C GLU A 154 2.38 15.67 5.69
N LEU A 155 2.04 14.68 4.86
CA LEU A 155 2.70 13.37 4.88
C LEU A 155 4.17 13.49 4.50
N ALA A 156 4.49 14.23 3.45
CA ALA A 156 5.87 14.45 3.05
C ALA A 156 6.68 15.24 4.08
N ALA A 157 6.09 16.27 4.68
CA ALA A 157 6.75 17.06 5.73
C ALA A 157 7.06 16.25 7.00
N ARG A 158 6.31 15.18 7.28
CA ARG A 158 6.53 14.27 8.41
C ARG A 158 7.61 13.22 8.15
N LEU A 159 7.98 13.00 6.89
CA LEU A 159 8.97 12.01 6.51
C LEU A 159 10.35 12.66 6.29
N PRO A 160 11.45 11.97 6.61
CA PRO A 160 12.77 12.40 6.16
C PRO A 160 12.78 12.54 4.64
N ARG A 161 13.36 13.63 4.12
CA ARG A 161 13.39 13.91 2.68
C ARG A 161 13.91 12.73 1.85
N GLN A 162 14.98 12.09 2.35
CA GLN A 162 15.56 10.90 1.75
C GLN A 162 14.54 9.78 1.56
N LEU A 163 13.64 9.57 2.53
CA LEU A 163 12.59 8.55 2.42
C LEU A 163 11.48 8.98 1.46
N VAL A 164 11.12 10.26 1.42
CA VAL A 164 10.16 10.80 0.44
C VAL A 164 10.65 10.55 -0.99
N ASP A 165 11.94 10.78 -1.23
CA ASP A 165 12.57 10.61 -2.55
C ASP A 165 12.65 9.13 -2.98
N LEU A 166 12.60 8.18 -2.04
CA LEU A 166 12.52 6.75 -2.36
C LEU A 166 11.14 6.31 -2.87
N THR A 167 10.09 7.06 -2.57
CA THR A 167 8.70 6.64 -2.86
C THR A 167 8.37 6.71 -4.35
N TRP A 168 7.56 5.74 -4.81
CA TRP A 168 7.17 5.62 -6.21
C TRP A 168 5.69 5.90 -6.42
N SER A 169 5.34 6.62 -7.47
CA SER A 169 3.93 6.81 -7.86
C SER A 169 3.73 6.89 -9.37
N CYS A 170 4.81 6.85 -10.16
CA CYS A 170 4.71 6.99 -11.60
C CYS A 170 3.98 5.79 -12.22
N ARG A 171 2.98 6.09 -13.07
CA ARG A 171 2.16 5.10 -13.77
C ARG A 171 2.74 4.64 -15.11
N ARG A 172 3.81 5.28 -15.57
CA ARG A 172 4.45 5.02 -16.87
C ARG A 172 5.97 5.20 -16.73
N PRO A 173 6.67 4.34 -15.96
CA PRO A 173 8.11 4.46 -15.80
C PRO A 173 8.84 4.45 -17.15
N VAL A 174 9.95 5.18 -17.22
CA VAL A 174 10.92 5.08 -18.31
C VAL A 174 12.10 4.26 -17.79
N ARG A 175 12.41 3.15 -18.46
CA ARG A 175 13.59 2.33 -18.15
C ARG A 175 14.81 2.99 -18.79
N GLU A 176 15.83 3.26 -17.99
CA GLU A 176 17.09 3.83 -18.43
C GLU A 176 18.07 2.74 -18.88
N SER A 177 19.12 3.14 -19.61
CA SER A 177 20.12 2.22 -20.17
C SER A 177 20.88 1.43 -19.10
N ASN A 178 21.03 1.99 -17.91
CA ASN A 178 21.65 1.34 -16.74
C ASN A 178 20.68 0.41 -15.99
N GLY A 179 19.46 0.20 -16.48
CA GLY A 179 18.42 -0.61 -15.83
C GLY A 179 17.65 0.11 -14.72
N ALA A 180 17.99 1.36 -14.39
CA ALA A 180 17.22 2.17 -13.44
C ALA A 180 15.88 2.62 -14.03
N PHE A 181 14.97 3.04 -13.15
CA PHE A 181 13.69 3.59 -13.54
C PHE A 181 13.60 5.07 -13.21
N ARG A 182 13.15 5.86 -14.19
CA ARG A 182 12.83 7.27 -14.03
C ARG A 182 11.34 7.51 -14.17
N ALA A 183 10.80 8.36 -13.32
CA ALA A 183 9.41 8.80 -13.45
C ALA A 183 9.19 9.57 -14.76
N CYS A 184 8.08 9.36 -15.45
CA CYS A 184 7.80 10.04 -16.71
C CYS A 184 7.57 11.55 -16.59
N GLY A 185 7.24 12.05 -15.40
CA GLY A 185 6.95 13.47 -15.15
C GLY A 185 5.59 13.95 -15.66
N THR A 186 4.89 13.18 -16.51
CA THR A 186 3.68 13.64 -17.22
C THR A 186 2.38 12.93 -16.81
N CYS A 187 2.44 11.77 -16.15
CA CYS A 187 1.22 11.08 -15.71
C CYS A 187 0.55 11.79 -14.53
N LYS A 188 -0.76 11.61 -14.34
CA LYS A 188 -1.55 12.22 -13.23
C LYS A 188 -0.85 12.09 -11.87
N ALA A 189 -0.26 10.93 -11.59
CA ALA A 189 0.43 10.68 -10.34
C ALA A 189 1.78 11.40 -10.21
N CYS A 190 2.49 11.65 -11.31
CA CYS A 190 3.68 12.50 -11.32
C CYS A 190 3.31 13.97 -11.09
N LEU A 191 2.25 14.45 -11.74
CA LEU A 191 1.76 15.82 -11.57
C LEU A 191 1.27 16.06 -10.14
N ALA A 192 0.57 15.11 -9.54
CA ALA A 192 0.13 15.18 -8.14
C ALA A 192 1.28 15.19 -7.11
N ARG A 193 2.51 14.87 -7.53
CA ARG A 193 3.72 14.97 -6.71
C ARG A 193 4.49 16.28 -6.90
N GLN A 194 4.12 17.12 -7.87
CA GLN A 194 4.78 18.41 -8.05
C GLN A 194 4.50 19.29 -6.82
N GLY A 195 5.55 19.80 -6.18
CA GLY A 195 5.44 20.59 -4.95
C GLY A 195 5.49 19.79 -3.65
N VAL A 196 5.80 18.49 -3.74
CA VAL A 196 6.13 17.60 -2.61
C VAL A 196 7.62 17.26 -2.68
#